data_AF-A0A497TFG3-F1
#
_entry.id   AF-A0A497TFG3-F1
#
_cell.length_a   1.000
_cell.length_b   1.000
_cell.length_c   1.000
_cell.angle_alpha   90.00
_cell.angle_beta   90.00
_cell.angle_gamma   90.00
#
_symmetry.space_group_name_H-M   'P 1'
#
loop_
_entity.id
_entity.type
_entity.pdbx_description
1 polymer ?
#
loop_
_entity_poly.entity_id
_entity_poly.type
_entity_poly.pdbx_seq_one_letter_code
_entity_poly.pdbx_strand_id
1 'polypeptide(L)'
;MILGASLVLGACGGGGGDGGATTAYTGSRTLADVTVVNGGTLASGGLGASQSVGGLANATGRPQDGENGSFILGTINVITNVVNHSLGKTASRASSQERTVSDTFACSSGYVQFFLDIPDAGDSFSGYMDFIGCNEAGVLIDGRVDISGTLTINDISSMTLTMKDVSPLVVSSGADSVTFIGTLAMHFNGATTTTVTNLLVINGDGSVEMLENFTLVFTDGQGGNNSLAISGRYYHPVEGYVEITTPVTMLISPFDVWPFFGTMLLTGSAGSIAQIEIINNAQYTLSIDEDGDGNWESSEVVNF
;
A
#
# COMPACT_ATOMS: atom_id res chain seq x y z
N MET A 1 -49.71 52.63 -6.49
CA MET A 1 -48.81 53.38 -7.39
C MET A 1 -47.40 52.95 -7.06
N ILE A 2 -46.80 52.19 -7.98
CA ILE A 2 -45.41 51.75 -8.14
C ILE A 2 -44.72 51.09 -6.92
N LEU A 3 -44.80 49.76 -6.92
CA LEU A 3 -43.94 48.82 -6.19
C LEU A 3 -42.59 48.73 -6.94
N GLY A 4 -41.50 49.20 -6.33
CA GLY A 4 -40.15 49.11 -6.89
C GLY A 4 -39.40 47.90 -6.35
N ALA A 5 -39.36 46.81 -7.10
CA ALA A 5 -38.52 45.65 -6.82
C ALA A 5 -37.19 45.82 -7.58
N SER A 6 -36.11 46.05 -6.84
CA SER A 6 -34.75 46.08 -7.37
C SER A 6 -34.25 44.65 -7.59
N LEU A 7 -34.20 44.22 -8.86
CA LEU A 7 -33.49 43.02 -9.30
C LEU A 7 -31.98 43.32 -9.31
N VAL A 8 -31.22 42.65 -8.45
CA VAL A 8 -29.75 42.60 -8.54
C VAL A 8 -29.38 41.32 -9.28
N LEU A 9 -29.05 41.46 -10.56
CA LEU A 9 -28.45 40.39 -11.37
C LEU A 9 -26.98 40.27 -10.98
N GLY A 10 -26.67 39.34 -10.08
CA GLY A 10 -25.31 38.88 -9.84
C GLY A 10 -24.84 38.04 -11.02
N ALA A 11 -23.91 38.59 -11.80
CA ALA A 11 -23.19 37.86 -12.84
C ALA A 11 -22.36 36.73 -12.20
N CYS A 12 -22.75 35.48 -12.44
CA CYS A 12 -21.93 34.32 -12.15
C CYS A 12 -20.93 34.17 -13.31
N GLY A 13 -19.72 34.69 -13.11
CA GLY A 13 -18.60 34.46 -14.02
C GLY A 13 -18.21 32.98 -13.97
N GLY A 14 -18.44 32.27 -15.08
CA GLY A 14 -17.94 30.92 -15.30
C GLY A 14 -16.42 30.95 -15.50
N GLY A 15 -15.69 30.43 -14.52
CA GLY A 15 -14.30 30.01 -14.67
C GLY A 15 -14.28 28.49 -14.79
N GLY A 16 -14.18 27.98 -16.01
CA GLY A 16 -13.85 26.58 -16.28
C GLY A 16 -12.39 26.34 -15.93
N GLY A 17 -12.16 25.93 -14.70
CA GLY A 17 -10.95 25.19 -14.35
C GLY A 17 -11.28 23.72 -14.48
N ASP A 18 -10.54 23.00 -15.32
CA ASP A 18 -10.37 21.55 -15.22
C ASP A 18 -9.67 21.24 -13.88
N GLY A 19 -10.38 21.50 -12.78
CA GLY A 19 -10.09 20.95 -11.48
C GLY A 19 -10.56 19.52 -11.54
N GLY A 20 -9.76 18.63 -12.11
CA GLY A 20 -9.86 17.22 -11.80
C GLY A 20 -9.89 17.13 -10.29
N ALA A 21 -11.06 16.86 -9.73
CA ALA A 21 -11.26 16.80 -8.30
C ALA A 21 -10.35 15.69 -7.81
N THR A 22 -9.21 16.03 -7.22
CA THR A 22 -8.35 15.04 -6.58
C THR A 22 -9.18 14.45 -5.45
N THR A 23 -9.47 13.16 -5.52
CA THR A 23 -10.11 12.43 -4.43
C THR A 23 -9.32 12.71 -3.16
N ALA A 24 -9.94 13.45 -2.25
CA ALA A 24 -9.35 13.81 -0.96
C ALA A 24 -9.98 12.93 0.11
N TYR A 25 -9.20 12.55 1.12
CA TYR A 25 -9.75 11.83 2.26
C TYR A 25 -10.75 12.71 3.03
N THR A 26 -12.00 12.28 3.07
CA THR A 26 -13.12 12.97 3.74
C THR A 26 -13.52 12.36 5.07
N GLY A 27 -12.90 11.24 5.48
CA GLY A 27 -13.19 10.56 6.73
C GLY A 27 -12.66 11.30 7.98
N SER A 28 -12.87 10.70 9.15
CA SER A 28 -12.40 11.27 10.41
C SER A 28 -10.87 11.32 10.48
N ARG A 29 -10.33 12.47 10.89
CA ARG A 29 -8.89 12.69 11.12
C ARG A 29 -8.54 12.82 12.60
N THR A 30 -9.48 12.53 13.50
CA THR A 30 -9.21 12.48 14.94
C THR A 30 -8.51 11.17 15.27
N LEU A 31 -7.70 11.16 16.32
CA LEU A 31 -7.14 9.93 16.86
C LEU A 31 -8.32 9.08 17.37
N ALA A 32 -8.40 7.82 16.93
CA ALA A 32 -9.48 6.89 17.22
C ALA A 32 -9.40 6.39 18.66
N ASP A 33 -10.53 6.18 19.31
CA ASP A 33 -10.60 5.48 20.60
C ASP A 33 -10.65 3.98 20.33
N VAL A 34 -9.63 3.22 20.73
CA VAL A 34 -9.56 1.78 20.46
C VAL A 34 -10.33 1.05 21.55
N THR A 35 -11.39 0.36 21.15
CA THR A 35 -12.32 -0.34 22.04
C THR A 35 -12.41 -1.81 21.66
N VAL A 36 -12.95 -2.66 22.53
CA VAL A 36 -13.27 -4.06 22.21
C VAL A 36 -14.26 -4.19 21.05
N VAL A 37 -15.01 -3.12 20.75
CA VAL A 37 -15.99 -3.08 19.65
C VAL A 37 -15.33 -2.81 18.30
N ASN A 38 -14.38 -1.86 18.23
CA ASN A 38 -13.76 -1.44 16.96
C ASN A 38 -12.31 -1.93 16.79
N GLY A 39 -11.68 -2.48 17.83
CA GLY A 39 -10.27 -2.84 17.85
C GLY A 39 -9.90 -3.89 16.80
N GLY A 40 -10.75 -4.90 16.58
CA GLY A 40 -10.58 -5.86 15.50
C GLY A 40 -10.70 -5.23 14.11
N THR A 41 -11.64 -4.30 13.92
CA THR A 41 -11.80 -3.56 12.65
C THR A 41 -10.60 -2.67 12.37
N LEU A 42 -10.13 -1.91 13.36
CA LEU A 42 -8.94 -1.07 13.24
C LEU A 42 -7.68 -1.89 12.98
N ALA A 43 -7.52 -3.02 13.69
CA ALA A 43 -6.41 -3.94 13.54
C ALA A 43 -6.35 -4.59 12.15
N SER A 44 -7.50 -4.95 11.57
CA SER A 44 -7.59 -5.56 10.23
C SER A 44 -7.51 -4.53 9.10
N GLY A 45 -8.18 -3.39 9.24
CA GLY A 45 -8.19 -2.33 8.22
C GLY A 45 -6.82 -1.68 8.01
N GLY A 46 -6.06 -1.46 9.09
CA GLY A 46 -4.69 -0.95 9.02
C GLY A 46 -3.70 -1.80 8.21
N LEU A 47 -4.12 -3.02 7.86
CA LEU A 47 -3.32 -4.01 7.15
C LEU A 47 -3.82 -4.27 5.71
N GLY A 48 -4.88 -3.56 5.30
CA GLY A 48 -5.54 -3.67 4.00
C GLY A 48 -6.83 -4.47 4.09
N ALA A 49 -7.95 -3.81 3.77
CA ALA A 49 -9.34 -4.19 3.99
C ALA A 49 -9.87 -5.50 3.34
N SER A 50 -9.11 -6.59 3.30
CA SER A 50 -9.76 -7.91 3.16
C SER A 50 -9.13 -9.07 3.91
N GLN A 51 -7.88 -9.05 4.34
CA GLN A 51 -7.27 -10.20 5.05
C GLN A 51 -6.26 -9.74 6.08
N SER A 52 -6.22 -10.47 7.19
CA SER A 52 -5.50 -10.28 8.45
C SER A 52 -4.02 -9.87 8.31
N VAL A 53 -3.33 -9.69 9.45
CA VAL A 53 -1.85 -9.63 9.57
C VAL A 53 -1.12 -10.59 8.64
N GLY A 54 -1.77 -11.68 8.30
CA GLY A 54 -1.31 -12.54 7.26
C GLY A 54 -0.95 -11.82 5.94
N GLY A 55 -1.85 -11.03 5.35
CA GLY A 55 -1.66 -10.44 4.02
C GLY A 55 -0.34 -9.66 3.87
N LEU A 56 0.24 -9.23 5.00
CA LEU A 56 1.54 -8.58 5.09
C LEU A 56 2.72 -9.41 4.57
N ALA A 57 2.68 -10.73 4.71
CA ALA A 57 3.82 -11.57 4.37
C ALA A 57 3.79 -12.09 2.91
N ASN A 58 2.74 -11.79 2.14
CA ASN A 58 2.78 -11.83 0.66
C ASN A 58 3.47 -10.58 0.05
N ALA A 59 3.84 -9.58 0.85
CA ALA A 59 4.75 -8.50 0.43
C ALA A 59 6.14 -8.97 0.02
N THR A 60 6.49 -10.21 0.38
CA THR A 60 7.86 -10.74 0.36
C THR A 60 8.30 -11.32 -0.98
N GLY A 61 7.56 -11.07 -2.06
CA GLY A 61 8.02 -11.46 -3.38
C GLY A 61 7.58 -12.84 -3.87
N ARG A 62 6.94 -13.66 -3.02
CA ARG A 62 6.67 -15.07 -3.34
C ARG A 62 5.19 -15.31 -3.67
N PRO A 63 4.82 -15.49 -4.95
CA PRO A 63 3.50 -16.02 -5.29
C PRO A 63 3.37 -17.44 -4.73
N GLN A 64 2.37 -17.67 -3.89
CA GLN A 64 1.90 -19.01 -3.51
C GLN A 64 0.52 -19.19 -4.14
N ASP A 65 0.33 -20.34 -4.79
CA ASP A 65 -0.92 -20.69 -5.46
C ASP A 65 -2.04 -20.86 -4.42
N GLY A 66 -3.00 -19.93 -4.39
CA GLY A 66 -4.32 -20.15 -3.81
C GLY A 66 -4.68 -19.42 -2.51
N GLU A 67 -3.83 -18.53 -2.00
CA GLU A 67 -4.18 -17.66 -0.86
C GLU A 67 -4.26 -16.19 -1.28
N ASN A 68 -5.35 -15.53 -0.91
CA ASN A 68 -5.62 -14.12 -1.21
C ASN A 68 -4.63 -13.23 -0.44
N GLY A 69 -3.53 -12.81 -1.06
CA GLY A 69 -2.59 -11.87 -0.45
C GLY A 69 -3.20 -10.49 -0.14
N SER A 70 -2.53 -9.69 0.70
CA SER A 70 -2.90 -8.28 0.90
C SER A 70 -2.93 -7.56 -0.44
N PHE A 71 -4.03 -6.86 -0.73
CA PHE A 71 -4.19 -6.09 -1.96
C PHE A 71 -3.08 -5.04 -2.14
N ILE A 72 -2.64 -4.40 -1.06
CA ILE A 72 -1.61 -3.37 -1.13
C ILE A 72 -0.25 -4.00 -1.45
N LEU A 73 0.09 -5.08 -0.75
CA LEU A 73 1.44 -5.64 -0.78
C LEU A 73 1.67 -6.62 -1.92
N GLY A 74 0.65 -7.39 -2.31
CA GLY A 74 0.68 -8.19 -3.54
C GLY A 74 0.90 -7.32 -4.76
N THR A 75 0.25 -6.14 -4.81
CA THR A 75 0.44 -5.17 -5.89
C THR A 75 1.86 -4.61 -5.93
N ILE A 76 2.44 -4.26 -4.77
CA ILE A 76 3.86 -3.85 -4.68
C ILE A 76 4.79 -4.93 -5.24
N ASN A 77 4.52 -6.19 -4.92
CA ASN A 77 5.33 -7.31 -5.39
C ASN A 77 5.25 -7.47 -6.93
N VAL A 78 4.05 -7.52 -7.50
CA VAL A 78 3.88 -7.61 -8.96
C VAL A 78 4.60 -6.46 -9.67
N ILE A 79 4.43 -5.24 -9.17
CA ILE A 79 5.13 -4.06 -9.70
C ILE A 79 6.65 -4.22 -9.62
N THR A 80 7.17 -4.65 -8.46
CA THR A 80 8.61 -4.85 -8.25
C THR A 80 9.17 -5.92 -9.20
N ASN A 81 8.45 -7.02 -9.42
CA ASN A 81 8.85 -8.06 -10.36
C ASN A 81 8.88 -7.57 -11.81
N VAL A 82 7.87 -6.81 -12.24
CA VAL A 82 7.84 -6.21 -13.59
C VAL A 82 9.01 -5.25 -13.77
N VAL A 83 9.30 -4.43 -12.77
CA VAL A 83 10.44 -3.50 -12.81
C VAL A 83 11.76 -4.27 -12.89
N ASN A 84 11.97 -5.27 -12.03
CA ASN A 84 13.19 -6.09 -12.07
C ASN A 84 13.36 -6.80 -13.43
N HIS A 85 12.27 -7.30 -14.02
CA HIS A 85 12.29 -7.91 -15.34
C HIS A 85 12.64 -6.89 -16.45
N SER A 86 12.05 -5.70 -16.40
CA SER A 86 12.36 -4.60 -17.34
C SER A 86 13.84 -4.22 -17.29
N LEU A 87 14.44 -4.30 -16.10
CA LEU A 87 15.84 -3.97 -15.90
C LEU A 87 16.81 -5.08 -16.30
N GLY A 88 16.42 -6.34 -16.14
CA GLY A 88 17.17 -7.46 -16.70
C GLY A 88 17.37 -7.30 -18.22
N LYS A 89 16.38 -6.75 -18.93
CA LYS A 89 16.50 -6.40 -20.36
C LYS A 89 17.37 -5.17 -20.64
N THR A 90 17.66 -4.41 -19.59
CA THR A 90 18.33 -3.10 -19.61
C THR A 90 19.80 -3.19 -19.13
N ALA A 91 20.25 -4.36 -18.68
CA ALA A 91 21.53 -4.63 -18.02
C ALA A 91 22.79 -4.51 -18.92
N SER A 92 22.65 -4.31 -20.24
CA SER A 92 23.79 -3.90 -21.09
C SER A 92 23.92 -2.38 -21.13
N ARG A 93 24.27 -1.75 -20.00
CA ARG A 93 24.70 -0.33 -20.01
C ARG A 93 26.08 -0.24 -20.68
N ALA A 94 26.12 0.17 -21.95
CA ALA A 94 27.24 0.98 -22.41
C ALA A 94 27.03 2.38 -21.83
N SER A 95 28.00 2.93 -21.10
CA SER A 95 27.90 4.27 -20.54
C SER A 95 27.62 5.29 -21.65
N SER A 96 26.64 6.19 -21.46
CA SER A 96 26.31 7.34 -22.34
C SER A 96 25.35 7.11 -23.53
N GLN A 97 24.22 6.42 -23.36
CA GLN A 97 23.10 6.59 -24.31
C GLN A 97 21.75 6.77 -23.61
N GLU A 98 21.04 7.82 -24.02
CA GLU A 98 19.60 7.99 -23.79
C GLU A 98 18.91 6.77 -24.37
N ARG A 99 18.00 6.20 -23.59
CA ARG A 99 17.24 5.05 -24.06
C ARG A 99 15.83 5.09 -23.55
N THR A 100 14.94 4.75 -24.47
CA THR A 100 13.59 4.35 -24.18
C THR A 100 13.53 2.83 -24.16
N VAL A 101 13.01 2.28 -23.07
CA VAL A 101 12.76 0.84 -22.93
C VAL A 101 11.26 0.67 -22.82
N SER A 102 10.68 -0.11 -23.72
CA SER A 102 9.28 -0.49 -23.64
C SER A 102 9.13 -1.98 -23.91
N ASP A 103 8.30 -2.65 -23.14
CA ASP A 103 8.02 -4.07 -23.35
C ASP A 103 6.65 -4.44 -22.78
N THR A 104 6.28 -5.70 -22.98
CA THR A 104 5.08 -6.31 -22.44
C THR A 104 5.46 -7.55 -21.63
N PHE A 105 4.94 -7.61 -20.42
CA PHE A 105 5.02 -8.75 -19.53
C PHE A 105 3.67 -9.47 -19.51
N ALA A 106 3.63 -10.73 -19.89
CA ALA A 106 2.41 -11.53 -19.82
C ALA A 106 2.17 -11.96 -18.37
N CYS A 107 0.95 -11.75 -17.89
CA CYS A 107 0.51 -12.31 -16.62
C CYS A 107 -0.20 -13.66 -16.86
N SER A 108 -0.62 -14.37 -15.81
CA SER A 108 -1.39 -15.63 -15.96
C SER A 108 -2.64 -15.44 -16.84
N SER A 109 -3.25 -14.26 -16.77
CA SER A 109 -4.13 -13.70 -17.80
C SER A 109 -3.92 -12.19 -17.89
N GLY A 110 -4.20 -11.60 -19.05
CA GLY A 110 -3.88 -10.19 -19.31
C GLY A 110 -2.37 -9.93 -19.43
N TYR A 111 -1.97 -8.68 -19.28
CA TYR A 111 -0.56 -8.28 -19.39
C TYR A 111 -0.28 -6.92 -18.74
N VAL A 112 1.01 -6.64 -18.55
CA VAL A 112 1.53 -5.31 -18.18
C VAL A 112 2.34 -4.77 -19.34
N GLN A 113 1.97 -3.60 -19.85
CA GLN A 113 2.82 -2.85 -20.76
C GLN A 113 3.59 -1.83 -19.94
N PHE A 114 4.90 -1.73 -20.16
CA PHE A 114 5.70 -0.69 -19.50
C PHE A 114 6.48 0.14 -20.51
N PHE A 115 6.79 1.35 -20.07
CA PHE A 115 7.63 2.31 -20.75
C PHE A 115 8.53 2.96 -19.71
N LEU A 116 9.83 2.99 -19.95
CA LEU A 116 10.83 3.67 -19.15
C LEU A 116 11.70 4.55 -20.05
N ASP A 117 11.85 5.80 -19.65
CA ASP A 117 12.76 6.77 -20.20
C ASP A 117 13.96 6.94 -19.26
N ILE A 118 15.16 6.73 -19.80
CA ILE A 118 16.42 6.84 -19.08
C ILE A 118 17.27 7.86 -19.83
N PRO A 119 17.33 9.12 -19.35
CA PRO A 119 18.06 10.18 -20.01
C PRO A 119 19.57 9.94 -20.05
N ASP A 120 20.21 10.56 -21.04
CA ASP A 120 21.65 10.47 -21.25
C ASP A 120 22.46 10.97 -20.04
N ALA A 121 23.48 10.21 -19.65
CA ALA A 121 24.33 10.48 -18.47
C ALA A 121 23.59 10.65 -17.12
N GLY A 122 22.31 10.26 -17.05
CA GLY A 122 21.49 10.34 -15.85
C GLY A 122 21.53 9.08 -14.97
N ASP A 123 21.44 9.31 -13.67
CA ASP A 123 21.17 8.27 -12.66
C ASP A 123 19.67 8.19 -12.32
N SER A 124 18.80 8.78 -13.14
CA SER A 124 17.36 8.76 -12.94
C SER A 124 16.64 8.09 -14.10
N PHE A 125 15.42 7.63 -13.84
CA PHE A 125 14.50 7.14 -14.86
C PHE A 125 13.08 7.59 -14.54
N SER A 126 12.24 7.67 -15.57
CA SER A 126 10.81 7.94 -15.42
C SER A 126 9.99 7.19 -16.45
N GLY A 127 8.72 6.97 -16.22
CA GLY A 127 7.91 6.16 -17.12
C GLY A 127 6.57 5.77 -16.52
N TYR A 128 6.02 4.67 -17.01
CA TYR A 128 4.75 4.14 -16.54
C TYR A 128 4.62 2.64 -16.80
N MET A 129 3.70 2.02 -16.07
CA MET A 129 3.15 0.68 -16.33
C MET A 129 1.64 0.80 -16.51
N ASP A 130 1.13 0.22 -17.59
CA ASP A 130 -0.29 0.01 -17.83
C ASP A 130 -0.61 -1.47 -17.60
N PHE A 131 -1.38 -1.74 -16.55
CA PHE A 131 -1.92 -3.06 -16.22
C PHE A 131 -3.25 -3.24 -16.94
N ILE A 132 -3.35 -4.29 -17.75
CA ILE A 132 -4.54 -4.57 -18.58
C ILE A 132 -5.00 -5.99 -18.27
N GLY A 133 -5.95 -6.08 -17.34
CA GLY A 133 -6.49 -7.31 -16.80
C GLY A 133 -5.42 -8.27 -16.31
N CYS A 134 -4.31 -7.75 -15.77
CA CYS A 134 -3.18 -8.57 -15.33
C CYS A 134 -3.60 -9.36 -14.09
N ASN A 135 -3.77 -10.66 -14.24
CA ASN A 135 -4.07 -11.56 -13.13
C ASN A 135 -2.82 -12.30 -12.70
N GLU A 136 -2.44 -12.18 -11.44
CA GLU A 136 -1.35 -12.94 -10.83
C GLU A 136 -1.82 -13.50 -9.49
N ALA A 137 -1.68 -14.81 -9.29
CA ALA A 137 -2.10 -15.51 -8.07
C ALA A 137 -3.55 -15.19 -7.64
N GLY A 138 -4.48 -15.05 -8.60
CA GLY A 138 -5.89 -14.75 -8.33
C GLY A 138 -6.21 -13.27 -8.10
N VAL A 139 -5.20 -12.40 -8.05
CA VAL A 139 -5.36 -10.95 -7.93
C VAL A 139 -5.35 -10.33 -9.33
N LEU A 140 -6.44 -9.67 -9.70
CA LEU A 140 -6.57 -8.91 -10.94
C LEU A 140 -6.18 -7.46 -10.68
N ILE A 141 -5.26 -6.94 -11.50
CA ILE A 141 -4.75 -5.58 -11.44
C ILE A 141 -5.05 -4.89 -12.77
N ASP A 142 -5.66 -3.72 -12.69
CA ASP A 142 -6.03 -2.86 -13.81
C ASP A 142 -5.70 -1.41 -13.52
N GLY A 143 -5.21 -0.69 -14.53
CA GLY A 143 -4.94 0.74 -14.43
C GLY A 143 -3.48 1.09 -14.66
N ARG A 144 -3.13 2.33 -14.33
CA ARG A 144 -1.81 2.89 -14.67
C ARG A 144 -1.07 3.35 -13.44
N VAL A 145 0.21 3.01 -13.39
CA VAL A 145 1.16 3.48 -12.39
C VAL A 145 2.26 4.25 -13.09
N ASP A 146 2.41 5.54 -12.76
CA ASP A 146 3.57 6.29 -13.19
C ASP A 146 4.76 5.94 -12.29
N ILE A 147 5.94 5.77 -12.88
CA ILE A 147 7.15 5.35 -12.18
C ILE A 147 8.20 6.43 -12.36
N SER A 148 8.95 6.68 -11.30
CA SER A 148 10.22 7.40 -11.35
C SER A 148 11.20 6.75 -10.39
N GLY A 149 12.49 7.01 -10.55
CA GLY A 149 13.46 6.47 -9.62
C GLY A 149 14.89 6.82 -9.96
N THR A 150 15.80 6.22 -9.21
CA THR A 150 17.24 6.37 -9.39
C THR A 150 17.92 5.03 -9.57
N LEU A 151 18.89 5.02 -10.48
CA LEU A 151 19.78 3.91 -10.76
C LEU A 151 21.13 4.18 -10.10
N THR A 152 21.81 3.11 -9.73
CA THR A 152 23.25 3.05 -9.53
C THR A 152 23.87 2.45 -10.80
N ILE A 153 25.18 2.17 -10.81
CA ILE A 153 25.88 1.64 -11.98
C ILE A 153 25.18 0.41 -12.57
N ASN A 154 24.61 -0.46 -11.71
CA ASN A 154 23.96 -1.70 -12.13
C ASN A 154 22.53 -1.91 -11.58
N ASP A 155 22.12 -1.22 -10.51
CA ASP A 155 20.89 -1.56 -9.76
C ASP A 155 20.01 -0.33 -9.47
N ILE A 156 18.70 -0.52 -9.24
CA ILE A 156 17.86 0.56 -8.70
C ILE A 156 18.26 0.85 -7.26
N SER A 157 18.49 2.13 -6.94
CA SER A 157 18.63 2.59 -5.56
C SER A 157 17.30 3.06 -4.96
N SER A 158 16.44 3.68 -5.76
CA SER A 158 15.12 4.13 -5.30
C SER A 158 14.10 4.14 -6.43
N MET A 159 12.83 3.98 -6.07
CA MET A 159 11.71 4.03 -6.99
C MET A 159 10.53 4.69 -6.31
N THR A 160 9.75 5.46 -7.06
CA THR A 160 8.47 6.02 -6.64
C THR A 160 7.42 5.69 -7.66
N LEU A 161 6.37 5.04 -7.19
CA LEU A 161 5.16 4.71 -7.92
C LEU A 161 4.09 5.73 -7.59
N THR A 162 3.43 6.28 -8.60
CA THR A 162 2.35 7.25 -8.44
C THR A 162 1.10 6.72 -9.13
N MET A 163 0.03 6.52 -8.36
CA MET A 163 -1.29 6.16 -8.89
C MET A 163 -2.16 7.42 -8.84
N LYS A 164 -2.66 7.83 -10.00
CA LYS A 164 -3.41 9.07 -10.17
C LYS A 164 -4.90 8.78 -10.20
N ASP A 165 -5.70 9.71 -9.69
CA ASP A 165 -7.16 9.61 -9.68
C ASP A 165 -7.77 9.47 -11.10
N VAL A 166 -7.17 10.11 -12.10
CA VAL A 166 -7.61 10.01 -13.50
C VAL A 166 -7.33 8.66 -14.16
N SER A 167 -6.50 7.83 -13.54
CA SER A 167 -6.09 6.51 -14.03
C SER A 167 -5.71 5.64 -12.83
N PRO A 168 -6.66 5.36 -11.92
CA PRO A 168 -6.32 4.78 -10.65
C PRO A 168 -5.98 3.31 -10.83
N LEU A 169 -5.26 2.75 -9.86
CA LEU A 169 -4.92 1.35 -9.86
C LEU A 169 -6.01 0.57 -9.14
N VAL A 170 -6.78 -0.20 -9.87
CA VAL A 170 -7.84 -1.04 -9.35
C VAL A 170 -7.29 -2.44 -9.16
N VAL A 171 -7.50 -2.98 -7.97
CA VAL A 171 -7.08 -4.32 -7.59
C VAL A 171 -8.31 -5.07 -7.14
N SER A 172 -8.48 -6.30 -7.60
CA SER A 172 -9.63 -7.14 -7.24
C SER A 172 -9.24 -8.60 -7.06
N SER A 173 -9.94 -9.27 -6.16
CA SER A 173 -9.85 -10.71 -5.93
C SER A 173 -11.24 -11.23 -5.58
N GLY A 174 -11.73 -12.20 -6.35
CA GLY A 174 -13.08 -12.71 -6.18
C GLY A 174 -14.15 -11.62 -6.33
N ALA A 175 -14.88 -11.35 -5.26
CA ALA A 175 -15.92 -10.32 -5.21
C ALA A 175 -15.43 -8.97 -4.67
N ASP A 176 -14.22 -8.94 -4.12
CA ASP A 176 -13.67 -7.76 -3.46
C ASP A 176 -12.85 -6.94 -4.46
N SER A 177 -12.94 -5.62 -4.35
CA SER A 177 -12.14 -4.69 -5.12
C SER A 177 -11.80 -3.45 -4.32
N VAL A 178 -10.58 -2.97 -4.52
CA VAL A 178 -10.07 -1.73 -3.95
C VAL A 178 -9.43 -0.88 -5.06
N THR A 179 -9.53 0.43 -4.93
CA THR A 179 -8.89 1.38 -5.83
C THR A 179 -7.84 2.19 -5.07
N PHE A 180 -6.62 2.23 -5.59
CA PHE A 180 -5.50 2.95 -4.99
C PHE A 180 -5.23 4.28 -5.71
N ILE A 181 -5.07 5.33 -4.89
CA ILE A 181 -4.64 6.66 -5.33
C ILE A 181 -3.56 7.15 -4.37
N GLY A 182 -2.44 7.67 -4.89
CA GLY A 182 -1.37 8.23 -4.07
C GLY A 182 0.02 7.78 -4.52
N THR A 183 0.91 7.52 -3.58
CA THR A 183 2.32 7.22 -3.86
C THR A 183 2.85 6.06 -3.01
N LEU A 184 3.72 5.25 -3.63
CA LEU A 184 4.60 4.31 -2.92
C LEU A 184 6.04 4.60 -3.29
N ALA A 185 6.84 5.00 -2.31
CA ALA A 185 8.27 5.24 -2.48
C ALA A 185 9.06 4.07 -1.89
N MET A 186 9.85 3.40 -2.71
CA MET A 186 10.72 2.28 -2.33
C MET A 186 12.18 2.70 -2.36
N HIS A 187 12.92 2.30 -1.34
CA HIS A 187 14.36 2.46 -1.26
C HIS A 187 15.03 1.12 -1.02
N PHE A 188 16.02 0.79 -1.83
CA PHE A 188 16.71 -0.49 -1.80
C PHE A 188 18.13 -0.28 -1.26
N ASN A 189 18.47 -0.99 -0.18
CA ASN A 189 19.79 -0.92 0.46
C ASN A 189 20.26 -2.33 0.85
N GLY A 190 20.96 -2.99 -0.07
CA GLY A 190 21.42 -4.36 0.10
C GLY A 190 20.25 -5.33 0.25
N ALA A 191 20.16 -5.98 1.40
CA ALA A 191 19.07 -6.91 1.74
C ALA A 191 17.81 -6.21 2.27
N THR A 192 17.85 -4.89 2.48
CA THR A 192 16.74 -4.14 3.08
C THR A 192 16.01 -3.34 2.02
N THR A 193 14.69 -3.46 1.98
CA THR A 193 13.78 -2.62 1.21
C THR A 193 12.91 -1.82 2.17
N THR A 194 12.92 -0.50 2.03
CA THR A 194 12.05 0.41 2.77
C THR A 194 11.01 0.98 1.82
N THR A 195 9.74 0.74 2.11
CA THR A 195 8.59 1.26 1.34
C THR A 195 7.84 2.26 2.19
N VAL A 196 7.71 3.51 1.72
CA VAL A 196 6.89 4.56 2.35
C VAL A 196 5.68 4.83 1.48
N THR A 197 4.51 4.73 2.09
CA THR A 197 3.22 4.74 1.41
C THR A 197 2.38 5.90 1.90
N ASN A 198 1.84 6.66 0.95
CA ASN A 198 0.79 7.64 1.18
C ASN A 198 -0.34 7.31 0.19
N LEU A 199 -1.35 6.59 0.66
CA LEU A 199 -2.39 6.02 -0.18
C LEU A 199 -3.78 6.37 0.34
N LEU A 200 -4.68 6.63 -0.60
CA LEU A 200 -6.11 6.45 -0.41
C LEU A 200 -6.49 5.08 -0.92
N VAL A 201 -7.28 4.37 -0.13
CA VAL A 201 -7.84 3.07 -0.47
C VAL A 201 -9.34 3.24 -0.55
N ILE A 202 -9.90 3.16 -1.75
CA ILE A 202 -11.35 3.26 -1.98
C ILE A 202 -11.87 1.83 -2.10
N ASN A 203 -12.68 1.41 -1.14
CA ASN A 203 -13.26 0.08 -1.11
C ASN A 203 -14.45 -0.03 -2.06
N GLY A 204 -14.85 -1.26 -2.40
CA GLY A 204 -15.99 -1.53 -3.27
C GLY A 204 -17.33 -0.98 -2.78
N ASP A 205 -17.47 -0.72 -1.48
CA ASP A 205 -18.64 -0.07 -0.87
C ASP A 205 -18.59 1.48 -0.94
N GLY A 206 -17.51 2.05 -1.49
CA GLY A 206 -17.27 3.48 -1.60
C GLY A 206 -16.66 4.12 -0.35
N SER A 207 -16.42 3.35 0.71
CA SER A 207 -15.66 3.85 1.86
C SER A 207 -14.22 4.17 1.46
N VAL A 208 -13.67 5.24 2.03
CA VAL A 208 -12.31 5.69 1.74
C VAL A 208 -11.49 5.61 3.01
N GLU A 209 -10.45 4.80 2.98
CA GLU A 209 -9.41 4.72 4.01
C GLU A 209 -8.16 5.46 3.53
N MET A 210 -7.27 5.79 4.47
CA MET A 210 -6.00 6.43 4.14
C MET A 210 -4.84 5.83 4.93
N LEU A 211 -3.74 5.61 4.24
CA LEU A 211 -2.43 5.32 4.81
C LEU A 211 -1.58 6.58 4.67
N GLU A 212 -1.06 7.09 5.78
CA GLU A 212 -0.22 8.30 5.81
C GLU A 212 1.13 7.95 6.44
N ASN A 213 2.22 8.23 5.71
CA ASN A 213 3.59 7.89 6.09
C ASN A 213 3.73 6.42 6.53
N PHE A 214 2.97 5.53 5.90
CA PHE A 214 2.93 4.12 6.23
C PHE A 214 4.18 3.45 5.68
N THR A 215 5.09 3.10 6.57
CA THR A 215 6.42 2.63 6.27
C THR A 215 6.53 1.13 6.55
N LEU A 216 6.92 0.37 5.53
CA LEU A 216 7.30 -1.03 5.64
C LEU A 216 8.82 -1.13 5.49
N VAL A 217 9.48 -1.76 6.44
CA VAL A 217 10.91 -2.10 6.35
C VAL A 217 11.02 -3.61 6.30
N PHE A 218 11.37 -4.10 5.13
CA PHE A 218 11.58 -5.52 4.88
C PHE A 218 13.07 -5.81 4.77
N THR A 219 13.57 -6.85 5.42
CA THR A 219 14.98 -7.27 5.32
C THR A 219 15.08 -8.76 5.08
N ASP A 220 15.77 -9.14 4.01
CA ASP A 220 16.14 -10.54 3.76
C ASP A 220 17.18 -10.99 4.79
N GLY A 221 16.87 -12.03 5.56
CA GLY A 221 17.78 -12.51 6.59
C GLY A 221 18.76 -13.57 6.10
N GLN A 222 20.00 -13.46 6.55
CA GLN A 222 21.01 -14.50 6.31
C GLN A 222 20.69 -15.75 7.13
N GLY A 223 20.33 -16.84 6.45
CA GLY A 223 19.87 -18.08 7.09
C GLY A 223 18.40 -18.42 6.83
N GLY A 224 17.70 -17.59 6.05
CA GLY A 224 16.41 -17.93 5.44
C GLY A 224 15.22 -17.13 5.96
N ASN A 225 15.23 -16.71 7.23
CA ASN A 225 14.12 -15.96 7.81
C ASN A 225 14.23 -14.48 7.45
N ASN A 226 13.16 -13.93 6.90
CA ASN A 226 13.04 -12.51 6.59
C ASN A 226 12.45 -11.76 7.79
N SER A 227 12.64 -10.44 7.82
CA SER A 227 12.07 -9.59 8.86
C SER A 227 11.24 -8.45 8.28
N LEU A 228 10.16 -8.09 8.97
CA LEU A 228 9.25 -7.03 8.59
C LEU A 228 8.95 -6.13 9.80
N ALA A 229 9.15 -4.83 9.63
CA ALA A 229 8.69 -3.81 10.57
C ALA A 229 7.73 -2.85 9.86
N ILE A 230 6.67 -2.45 10.56
CA ILE A 230 5.63 -1.57 10.05
C ILE A 230 5.50 -0.37 11.00
N SER A 231 5.33 0.81 10.41
CA SER A 231 4.99 2.01 11.17
C SER A 231 4.18 2.99 10.34
N GLY A 232 3.51 3.95 10.97
CA GLY A 232 2.81 5.04 10.28
C GLY A 232 1.41 5.24 10.80
N ARG A 233 0.51 5.78 9.98
CA ARG A 233 -0.88 6.02 10.36
C ARG A 233 -1.84 5.35 9.40
N TYR A 234 -2.86 4.73 9.97
CA TYR A 234 -4.02 4.24 9.26
C TYR A 234 -5.25 5.02 9.70
N TYR A 235 -6.04 5.47 8.73
CA TYR A 235 -7.25 6.24 8.92
C TYR A 235 -8.46 5.43 8.45
N HIS A 236 -9.30 5.03 9.41
CA HIS A 236 -10.63 4.48 9.15
C HIS A 236 -11.64 5.61 8.97
N PRO A 237 -12.54 5.56 7.96
CA PRO A 237 -13.45 6.65 7.61
C PRO A 237 -14.33 7.15 8.77
N VAL A 238 -14.73 6.25 9.66
CA VAL A 238 -15.65 6.55 10.78
C VAL A 238 -14.93 6.73 12.11
N GLU A 239 -13.97 5.86 12.40
CA GLU A 239 -13.38 5.75 13.75
C GLU A 239 -12.27 6.80 13.98
N GLY A 240 -11.67 7.31 12.90
CA GLY A 240 -10.49 8.16 12.97
C GLY A 240 -9.22 7.39 12.62
N TYR A 241 -8.08 7.81 13.15
CA TYR A 241 -6.80 7.18 12.86
C TYR A 241 -6.16 6.53 14.08
N VAL A 242 -5.33 5.52 13.81
CA VAL A 242 -4.45 4.89 14.79
C VAL A 242 -3.01 5.01 14.32
N GLU A 243 -2.07 5.11 15.27
CA GLU A 243 -0.64 5.05 14.99
C GLU A 243 -0.17 3.59 15.08
N ILE A 244 0.45 3.11 14.01
CA ILE A 244 0.92 1.73 13.91
C ILE A 244 2.41 1.72 14.21
N THR A 245 2.86 0.75 15.00
CA THR A 245 4.27 0.45 15.24
C THR A 245 4.50 -1.05 15.37
N THR A 246 5.72 -1.50 15.13
CA THR A 246 6.16 -2.88 15.36
C THR A 246 7.27 -2.91 16.41
N PRO A 247 6.94 -2.94 17.71
CA PRO A 247 7.96 -2.94 18.78
C PRO A 247 8.89 -4.16 18.73
N VAL A 248 8.36 -5.30 18.26
CA VAL A 248 9.11 -6.53 18.04
C VAL A 248 8.97 -6.90 16.58
N THR A 249 10.05 -6.74 15.80
CA THR A 249 10.07 -7.03 14.37
C THR A 249 9.47 -8.40 14.07
N MET A 250 8.60 -8.45 13.06
CA MET A 250 7.97 -9.68 12.64
C MET A 250 8.98 -10.54 11.87
N LEU A 251 9.01 -11.84 12.15
CA LEU A 251 9.85 -12.80 11.44
C LEU A 251 8.99 -13.68 10.55
N ILE A 252 9.41 -13.83 9.30
CA ILE A 252 8.71 -14.57 8.26
C ILE A 252 9.67 -15.63 7.75
N SER A 253 9.25 -16.89 7.77
CA SER A 253 10.03 -17.96 7.16
C SER A 253 9.87 -17.90 5.64
N PRO A 254 10.89 -18.28 4.87
CA PRO A 254 10.84 -18.13 3.41
C PRO A 254 9.79 -19.05 2.77
N PHE A 255 9.34 -20.07 3.50
CA PHE A 255 8.35 -21.04 3.03
C PHE A 255 6.94 -20.78 3.54
N ASP A 256 6.79 -19.81 4.44
CA ASP A 256 5.51 -19.49 5.09
C ASP A 256 4.95 -18.19 4.53
N VAL A 257 3.62 -18.14 4.40
CA VAL A 257 2.90 -16.94 3.96
C VAL A 257 2.71 -15.98 5.11
N TRP A 258 2.67 -16.46 6.36
CA TRP A 258 2.39 -15.67 7.56
C TRP A 258 3.64 -15.56 8.45
N PRO A 259 3.82 -14.45 9.19
CA PRO A 259 4.90 -14.36 10.15
C PRO A 259 4.69 -15.37 11.29
N PHE A 260 5.78 -15.87 11.86
CA PHE A 260 5.74 -16.84 12.97
C PHE A 260 6.14 -16.24 14.32
N PHE A 261 6.57 -14.98 14.34
CA PHE A 261 6.97 -14.25 15.53
C PHE A 261 6.85 -12.75 15.28
N GLY A 262 6.60 -11.96 16.33
CA GLY A 262 6.60 -10.51 16.28
C GLY A 262 5.44 -9.89 17.04
N THR A 263 5.47 -8.56 17.15
CA THR A 263 4.43 -7.79 17.82
C THR A 263 4.19 -6.49 17.08
N MET A 264 2.92 -6.18 16.85
CA MET A 264 2.47 -4.90 16.30
C MET A 264 1.49 -4.24 17.25
N LEU A 265 1.57 -2.92 17.37
CA LEU A 265 0.65 -2.10 18.16
C LEU A 265 -0.06 -1.11 17.27
N LEU A 266 -1.35 -0.94 17.51
CA LEU A 266 -2.16 0.16 17.01
C LEU A 266 -2.55 1.02 18.21
N THR A 267 -2.03 2.24 18.28
CA THR A 267 -2.26 3.16 19.38
C THR A 267 -3.28 4.22 18.98
N GLY A 268 -4.35 4.31 19.78
CA GLY A 268 -5.41 5.29 19.67
C GLY A 268 -5.34 6.39 20.73
N SER A 269 -6.49 6.98 21.00
CA SER A 269 -6.66 8.10 21.92
C SER A 269 -6.54 7.66 23.38
N ALA A 270 -6.20 8.58 24.28
CA ALA A 270 -6.03 8.30 25.71
C ALA A 270 -5.02 7.19 26.09
N GLY A 271 -4.27 6.64 25.12
CA GLY A 271 -3.38 5.50 25.35
C GLY A 271 -4.01 4.15 25.03
N SER A 272 -5.24 4.11 24.50
CA SER A 272 -5.91 2.88 24.07
C SER A 272 -5.07 2.12 23.04
N ILE A 273 -4.94 0.80 23.16
CA ILE A 273 -4.07 -0.03 22.33
C ILE A 273 -4.82 -1.25 21.82
N ALA A 274 -4.64 -1.57 20.53
CA ALA A 274 -4.80 -2.93 20.02
C ALA A 274 -3.41 -3.54 19.79
N GLN A 275 -3.11 -4.63 20.48
CA GLN A 275 -1.87 -5.39 20.31
C GLN A 275 -2.13 -6.65 19.52
N ILE A 276 -1.29 -6.88 18.52
CA ILE A 276 -1.20 -8.14 17.80
C ILE A 276 0.12 -8.80 18.19
N GLU A 277 0.05 -9.96 18.83
CA GLU A 277 1.21 -10.78 19.16
C GLU A 277 1.16 -12.09 18.37
N ILE A 278 2.15 -12.31 17.51
CA ILE A 278 2.18 -13.50 16.65
C ILE A 278 2.64 -14.71 17.47
N ILE A 279 1.84 -15.76 17.47
CA ILE A 279 2.10 -17.01 18.21
C ILE A 279 2.91 -17.97 17.33
N ASN A 280 2.47 -18.14 16.08
CA ASN A 280 3.08 -19.01 15.08
C ASN A 280 2.59 -18.57 13.68
N ASN A 281 2.99 -19.30 12.63
CA ASN A 281 2.60 -19.03 11.24
C ASN A 281 1.13 -19.35 10.91
N ALA A 282 0.25 -19.57 11.91
CA ALA A 282 -1.17 -19.81 11.71
C ALA A 282 -2.06 -18.97 12.65
N GLN A 283 -1.48 -18.39 13.72
CA GLN A 283 -2.23 -17.78 14.81
C GLN A 283 -1.51 -16.57 15.41
N TYR A 284 -2.32 -15.63 15.89
CA TYR A 284 -1.89 -14.50 16.71
C TYR A 284 -2.88 -14.26 17.85
N THR A 285 -2.44 -13.53 18.88
CA THR A 285 -3.31 -12.98 19.91
C THR A 285 -3.65 -11.54 19.55
N LEU A 286 -4.93 -11.19 19.54
CA LEU A 286 -5.40 -9.81 19.53
C LEU A 286 -5.80 -9.42 20.96
N SER A 287 -5.10 -8.46 21.55
CA SER A 287 -5.41 -7.93 22.88
C SER A 287 -5.79 -6.45 22.77
N ILE A 288 -6.82 -6.03 23.50
CA ILE A 288 -7.30 -4.64 23.52
C ILE A 288 -7.19 -4.10 24.95
N ASP A 289 -6.57 -2.93 25.07
CA ASP A 289 -6.50 -2.08 26.26
C ASP A 289 -7.25 -0.78 25.90
N GLU A 290 -8.46 -0.59 26.43
CA GLU A 290 -9.32 0.54 26.06
C GLU A 290 -8.90 1.84 26.74
N ASP A 291 -8.36 1.79 27.96
CA ASP A 291 -8.10 2.96 28.80
C ASP A 291 -6.61 3.29 28.96
N GLY A 292 -5.73 2.48 28.39
CA GLY A 292 -4.29 2.65 28.40
C GLY A 292 -3.66 2.38 29.76
N ASP A 293 -4.32 1.64 30.65
CA ASP A 293 -3.83 1.36 32.01
C ASP A 293 -2.88 0.15 32.08
N GLY A 294 -2.72 -0.58 30.97
CA GLY A 294 -1.89 -1.77 30.84
C GLY A 294 -2.56 -3.08 31.23
N ASN A 295 -3.84 -3.07 31.59
CA ASN A 295 -4.69 -4.25 31.70
C ASN A 295 -5.45 -4.45 30.39
N TRP A 296 -5.67 -5.71 30.01
CA TRP A 296 -6.39 -6.04 28.77
C TRP A 296 -7.87 -6.28 29.07
N GLU A 297 -8.77 -5.48 28.49
CA GLU A 297 -10.22 -5.72 28.53
C GLU A 297 -10.61 -6.94 27.70
N SER A 298 -9.87 -7.21 26.62
CA SER A 298 -10.06 -8.40 25.80
C SER A 298 -8.72 -8.96 25.32
N SER A 299 -8.69 -10.29 25.17
CA SER A 299 -7.56 -11.00 24.58
C SER A 299 -8.07 -12.31 23.99
N GLU A 300 -7.90 -12.47 22.68
CA GLU A 300 -8.36 -13.65 21.96
C GLU A 300 -7.32 -14.17 20.96
N VAL A 301 -7.31 -15.48 20.75
CA VAL A 301 -6.49 -16.12 19.72
C VAL A 301 -7.26 -16.12 18.41
N VAL A 302 -6.66 -15.53 17.39
CA VAL A 302 -7.22 -15.40 16.05
C VAL A 302 -6.37 -16.23 15.09
N ASN A 303 -7.02 -16.97 14.20
CA ASN A 303 -6.34 -17.62 13.08
C ASN A 303 -6.21 -16.61 11.94
N PHE A 304 -5.10 -16.64 11.21
CA PHE A 304 -4.91 -15.75 10.05
C PHE A 304 -6.00 -15.91 8.99
#